data_AF-A0A8W8HLW9-F1
#
_entry.id   AF-A0A8W8HLW9-F1
#
_cell.length_a   1.000
_cell.length_b   1.000
_cell.length_c   1.000
_cell.angle_alpha   90.00
_cell.angle_beta   90.00
_cell.angle_gamma   90.00
#
_symmetry.space_group_name_H-M   'P 1'
#
loop_
_entity.id
_entity.type
_entity.pdbx_description
1 polymer ?
#
loop_
_entity_poly.entity_id
_entity_poly.type
_entity_poly.pdbx_seq_one_letter_code
_entity_poly.pdbx_strand_id
1 'polypeptide(L)'
;QITEAYNNARRQGIWTASSYAMSDEREYWAEGTGSFFKATQEVGASGGMNTCGHTSCQTDQEARYYIYQRDPKLYYALAYVYLNYQYTVPTDLASCVSG
;
A
#
# COMPACT_ATOMS: atom_id res chain seq x y z
N GLN A 1 -0.15 13.84 8.72
CA GLN A 1 -0.99 13.12 7.73
C GLN A 1 -0.84 11.62 7.86
N ILE A 2 0.38 11.06 7.82
CA ILE A 2 0.60 9.60 7.97
C ILE A 2 0.15 9.05 9.33
N THR A 3 0.49 9.71 10.44
CA THR A 3 0.03 9.30 11.78
C THR A 3 -1.49 9.19 11.89
N GLU A 4 -2.23 10.10 11.23
CA GLU A 4 -3.68 10.08 11.23
C GLU A 4 -4.24 8.93 10.37
N ALA A 5 -3.65 8.69 9.20
CA ALA A 5 -3.98 7.56 8.33
C ALA A 5 -3.75 6.22 9.06
N TYR A 6 -2.58 6.07 9.68
CA TYR A 6 -2.21 4.90 10.49
C TYR A 6 -3.19 4.65 11.63
N ASN A 7 -3.46 5.67 12.45
CA ASN A 7 -4.41 5.54 13.57
C ASN A 7 -5.82 5.19 13.07
N ASN A 8 -6.24 5.73 11.93
CA ASN A 8 -7.50 5.36 11.30
C ASN A 8 -7.50 3.89 10.86
N ALA A 9 -6.45 3.44 10.17
CA ALA A 9 -6.29 2.07 9.70
C ALA A 9 -6.34 1.06 10.85
N ARG A 10 -5.65 1.33 11.95
CA ARG A 10 -5.71 0.49 13.17
C ARG A 10 -7.11 0.41 13.77
N ARG A 11 -7.74 1.58 13.97
CA ARG A 11 -9.07 1.65 14.60
C ARG A 11 -10.14 0.94 13.78
N GLN A 12 -10.02 1.00 12.45
CA GLN A 12 -11.00 0.43 11.52
C GLN A 12 -10.64 -1.00 11.10
N GLY A 13 -9.49 -1.55 11.51
CA GLY A 13 -9.04 -2.88 11.10
C GLY A 13 -8.86 -3.01 9.58
N ILE A 14 -8.41 -1.94 8.91
CA ILE A 14 -8.30 -1.91 7.44
C ILE A 14 -7.24 -2.93 6.95
N TRP A 15 -6.15 -3.02 7.68
CA TRP A 15 -5.05 -3.95 7.46
C TRP A 15 -5.14 -5.07 8.50
N THR A 16 -4.64 -6.25 8.18
CA THR A 16 -4.52 -7.34 9.16
C THR A 16 -3.69 -6.87 10.36
N ALA A 17 -4.28 -6.86 11.56
CA ALA A 17 -3.69 -6.24 12.75
C ALA A 17 -2.32 -6.85 13.16
N SER A 18 -2.07 -8.12 12.84
CA SER A 18 -0.82 -8.83 13.13
C SER A 18 0.25 -8.69 12.04
N SER A 19 -0.01 -7.90 11.00
CA SER A 19 0.94 -7.70 9.89
C SER A 19 2.12 -6.82 10.29
N TYR A 20 3.24 -6.95 9.56
CA TYR A 20 4.41 -6.10 9.76
C TYR A 20 4.08 -4.61 9.57
N ALA A 21 3.27 -4.30 8.55
CA ALA A 21 2.74 -2.96 8.30
C ALA A 21 2.01 -2.33 9.51
N MET A 22 1.43 -3.14 10.41
CA MET A 22 0.70 -2.63 11.57
C MET A 22 1.56 -2.49 12.83
N SER A 23 2.85 -2.81 12.77
CA SER A 23 3.78 -2.69 13.90
C SER A 23 3.95 -1.24 14.37
N ASP A 24 4.19 -0.30 13.46
CA ASP A 24 4.22 1.14 13.70
C ASP A 24 3.82 1.96 12.46
N GLU A 25 3.79 3.28 12.60
CA GLU A 25 3.40 4.18 11.49
C GLU A 25 4.42 4.24 10.34
N ARG A 26 5.69 3.87 10.60
CA ARG A 26 6.75 3.87 9.60
C ARG A 26 6.64 2.64 8.72
N GLU A 27 6.41 1.47 9.32
CA GLU A 27 6.20 0.23 8.56
C GLU A 27 4.88 0.26 7.80
N TYR A 28 3.84 0.89 8.35
CA TYR A 28 2.61 1.16 7.60
C TYR A 28 2.87 1.97 6.32
N TRP A 29 3.70 3.01 6.42
CA TRP A 29 4.07 3.80 5.25
C TRP A 29 4.95 3.01 4.28
N ALA A 30 5.93 2.25 4.79
CA ALA A 30 6.86 1.46 3.98
C ALA A 30 6.12 0.36 3.20
N GLU A 31 5.30 -0.44 3.87
CA GLU A 31 4.51 -1.51 3.24
C GLU A 31 3.35 -0.97 2.40
N GLY A 32 2.81 0.20 2.77
CA GLY A 32 1.89 0.98 1.94
C GLY A 32 2.52 1.37 0.61
N THR A 33 3.73 1.91 0.66
CA THR A 33 4.53 2.26 -0.52
C THR A 33 4.85 1.03 -1.35
N GLY A 34 5.30 -0.04 -0.69
CA GLY A 34 5.60 -1.31 -1.34
C GLY A 34 4.38 -1.89 -2.04
N SER A 35 3.21 -1.86 -1.41
CA SER A 35 1.95 -2.30 -2.02
C SER A 35 1.54 -1.41 -3.20
N PHE A 36 1.69 -0.08 -3.07
CA PHE A 36 1.32 0.90 -4.12
C PHE A 36 2.12 0.75 -5.42
N PHE A 37 3.35 0.24 -5.33
CA PHE A 37 4.22 -0.07 -6.47
C PHE A 37 4.42 -1.57 -6.70
N LYS A 38 3.61 -2.42 -6.07
CA LYS A 38 3.72 -3.89 -6.14
C LYS A 38 5.12 -4.45 -5.79
N ALA A 39 5.90 -3.74 -5.01
CA ALA A 39 7.20 -4.19 -4.52
C ALA A 39 7.07 -5.19 -3.36
N THR A 40 6.04 -5.07 -2.51
CA THR A 40 5.78 -6.05 -1.45
C THR A 40 5.03 -7.26 -2.00
N GLN A 41 5.67 -8.43 -2.00
CA GLN A 41 5.06 -9.71 -2.38
C GLN A 41 4.49 -10.47 -1.17
N GLU A 42 5.07 -10.27 0.02
CA GLU A 42 4.67 -10.99 1.22
C GLU A 42 3.36 -10.43 1.83
N VAL A 43 2.31 -11.24 1.83
CA VAL A 43 0.98 -10.86 2.34
C VAL A 43 1.00 -10.56 3.85
N GLY A 44 1.83 -11.29 4.60
CA GLY A 44 2.01 -11.07 6.04
C GLY A 44 2.64 -9.72 6.35
N ALA A 45 3.52 -9.22 5.48
CA ALA A 45 4.12 -7.91 5.62
C ALA A 45 3.11 -6.80 5.29
N SER A 46 2.44 -6.93 4.13
CA SER A 46 1.51 -5.92 3.59
C SER A 46 0.13 -5.86 4.27
N GLY A 47 -0.15 -6.72 5.25
CA GLY A 47 -1.49 -6.83 5.84
C GLY A 47 -2.60 -7.08 4.82
N GLY A 48 -2.26 -7.68 3.68
CA GLY A 48 -3.17 -7.95 2.57
C GLY A 48 -3.43 -6.77 1.63
N MET A 49 -2.72 -5.64 1.72
CA MET A 49 -2.90 -4.55 0.75
C MET A 49 -2.28 -4.82 -0.62
N ASN A 50 -1.45 -5.85 -0.75
CA ASN A 50 -0.89 -6.29 -2.02
C ASN A 50 -1.74 -7.35 -2.74
N THR A 51 -2.91 -7.75 -2.22
CA THR A 51 -3.68 -8.90 -2.74
C THR A 51 -4.91 -8.55 -3.57
N CYS A 52 -5.24 -7.27 -3.76
CA CYS A 52 -6.33 -6.82 -4.63
C CYS A 52 -7.69 -7.56 -4.50
N GLY A 53 -7.95 -8.20 -3.35
CA GLY A 53 -9.17 -8.98 -3.09
C GLY A 53 -9.15 -10.43 -3.62
N HIS A 54 -8.05 -10.89 -4.23
CA HIS A 54 -7.89 -12.25 -4.71
C HIS A 54 -6.48 -12.80 -4.43
N THR A 55 -5.50 -12.39 -5.22
CA THR A 55 -4.09 -12.83 -5.23
C THR A 55 -3.22 -11.58 -5.35
N SER A 56 -1.90 -11.70 -5.44
CA SER A 56 -1.05 -10.53 -5.69
C SER A 56 -1.57 -9.65 -6.83
N CYS A 57 -1.66 -8.35 -6.58
CA CYS A 57 -2.08 -7.34 -7.55
C CYS A 57 -1.25 -7.45 -8.83
N GLN A 58 -1.90 -7.40 -9.99
CA GLN A 58 -1.29 -7.64 -11.29
C GLN A 58 -0.75 -6.36 -11.93
N THR A 59 -1.32 -5.20 -11.65
CA THR A 59 -0.89 -3.91 -12.22
C THR A 59 -0.77 -2.82 -11.14
N ASP A 60 0.07 -1.81 -11.39
CA ASP A 60 0.18 -0.66 -10.49
C ASP A 60 -1.17 0.02 -10.30
N GLN A 61 -1.96 0.12 -11.38
CA GLN A 61 -3.29 0.69 -11.34
C GLN A 61 -4.23 -0.09 -10.41
N GLU A 62 -4.20 -1.42 -10.47
CA GLU A 62 -5.00 -2.28 -9.61
C GLU A 62 -4.60 -2.13 -8.13
N ALA A 63 -3.29 -2.17 -7.84
CA ALA A 63 -2.78 -2.01 -6.48
C ALA A 63 -3.15 -0.64 -5.89
N ARG A 64 -2.94 0.43 -6.66
CA ARG A 64 -3.32 1.80 -6.28
C ARG A 64 -4.83 1.92 -6.05
N TYR A 65 -5.64 1.35 -6.94
CA TYR A 65 -7.10 1.37 -6.81
C TYR A 65 -7.56 0.59 -5.58
N TYR A 66 -6.91 -0.52 -5.26
CA TYR A 66 -7.22 -1.29 -4.07
C TYR A 66 -6.93 -0.53 -2.77
N ILE A 67 -5.78 0.15 -2.71
CA ILE A 67 -5.45 1.04 -1.59
C ILE A 67 -6.45 2.20 -1.53
N TYR A 68 -6.82 2.81 -2.66
CA TYR A 68 -7.86 3.84 -2.70
C TYR A 68 -9.19 3.38 -2.10
N GLN A 69 -9.64 2.17 -2.43
CA GLN A 69 -10.90 1.62 -1.92
C GLN A 69 -10.84 1.30 -0.42
N ARG A 70 -9.71 0.80 0.08
CA ARG A 70 -9.60 0.29 1.46
C ARG A 70 -9.07 1.33 2.44
N ASP A 71 -8.09 2.12 2.01
CA ASP A 71 -7.39 3.10 2.83
C ASP A 71 -7.19 4.43 2.07
N PRO A 72 -8.26 5.21 1.83
CA PRO A 72 -8.18 6.43 1.04
C PRO A 72 -7.25 7.48 1.65
N LYS A 73 -7.09 7.50 2.99
CA LYS A 73 -6.17 8.44 3.65
C LYS A 73 -4.72 8.15 3.27
N LEU A 74 -4.31 6.89 3.27
CA LEU A 74 -3.00 6.48 2.79
C LEU A 74 -2.83 6.74 1.30
N TYR A 75 -3.84 6.36 0.50
CA TYR A 75 -3.81 6.55 -0.94
C TYR A 75 -3.47 7.99 -1.33
N TYR A 76 -4.17 8.98 -0.75
CA TYR A 76 -3.92 10.38 -1.08
C TYR A 76 -2.55 10.87 -0.62
N ALA A 77 -2.01 10.35 0.47
CA ALA A 77 -0.65 10.67 0.90
C ALA A 77 0.41 10.09 -0.07
N LEU A 78 0.25 8.83 -0.48
CA LEU A 78 1.14 8.18 -1.46
C LEU A 78 1.07 8.87 -2.82
N ALA A 79 -0.14 9.15 -3.31
CA ALA A 79 -0.34 9.81 -4.60
C ALA A 79 0.19 11.25 -4.61
N TYR A 80 0.12 11.97 -3.49
CA TYR A 80 0.75 13.28 -3.35
C TYR A 80 2.28 13.17 -3.46
N VAL A 81 2.88 12.31 -2.64
CA VAL A 81 4.34 12.19 -2.53
C VAL A 81 4.98 11.70 -3.82
N TYR A 82 4.43 10.63 -4.41
CA TYR A 82 5.09 9.96 -5.54
C TYR A 82 4.62 10.41 -6.91
N LEU A 83 3.37 10.87 -7.02
CA LEU A 83 2.77 11.17 -8.32
C LEU A 83 2.40 12.64 -8.47
N ASN A 84 2.48 13.46 -7.41
CA ASN A 84 1.90 14.80 -7.38
C ASN A 84 0.45 14.80 -7.91
N TYR A 85 -0.33 13.78 -7.49
CA TYR A 85 -1.70 13.49 -7.96
C TYR A 85 -1.86 13.20 -9.46
N GLN A 86 -0.80 12.89 -10.20
CA GLN A 86 -0.88 12.42 -11.58
C GLN A 86 -1.13 10.91 -11.64
N TYR A 87 -2.39 10.52 -11.48
CA TYR A 87 -2.80 9.12 -11.29
C TYR A 87 -2.57 8.20 -12.50
N THR A 88 -2.31 8.76 -13.68
CA THR A 88 -2.13 8.00 -14.94
C THR A 88 -0.67 7.67 -15.24
N VAL A 89 0.28 8.08 -14.40
CA VAL A 89 1.71 7.79 -14.62
C VAL A 89 1.94 6.29 -14.41
N PRO A 90 2.27 5.52 -15.47
CA PRO A 90 2.76 4.16 -15.30
C PRO A 90 4.09 4.26 -14.58
N THR A 91 4.26 3.54 -13.47
CA THR A 91 5.57 3.56 -12.81
C THR A 91 6.53 2.54 -13.40
N ASP A 92 6.02 1.48 -14.04
CA ASP A 92 6.80 0.40 -14.67
C ASP A 92 8.04 0.01 -13.85
N LEU A 93 7.91 0.06 -12.53
CA LEU A 93 9.00 -0.21 -11.61
C LEU A 93 9.25 -1.70 -11.68
N ALA A 94 10.36 -2.06 -12.32
CA ALA A 94 10.80 -3.44 -12.34
C ALA A 94 11.00 -3.91 -10.89
N SER A 95 10.32 -4.98 -10.51
CA SER A 95 10.65 -5.68 -9.27
C SER A 95 12.08 -6.18 -9.40
N CYS A 96 12.93 -5.90 -8.41
CA CYS A 96 14.28 -6.46 -8.40
C CYS A 96 14.18 -7.98 -8.44
N VAL A 97 14.86 -8.61 -9.39
CA VAL A 97 15.02 -10.08 -9.39
C VAL A 97 15.86 -10.46 -8.19
N SER A 98 15.28 -11.24 -7.29
CA SER A 98 16.01 -11.89 -6.20
C SER A 98 17.10 -12.78 -6.82
N GLY A 99 18.36 -12.43 -6.60
CA GLY A 99 19.52 -13.28 -6.92
C GLY A 99 19.75 -14.35 -5.87
#